data_AF-A0AA43G2P1-F1
#
_entry.id   AF-A0AA43G2P1-F1
#
_cell.length_a   1.000
_cell.length_b   1.000
_cell.length_c   1.000
_cell.angle_alpha   90.00
_cell.angle_beta   90.00
_cell.angle_gamma   90.00
#
_symmetry.space_group_name_H-M   'P 1'
#
loop_
_entity.id
_entity.type
_entity.pdbx_description
1 polymer ?
#
loop_
_entity_poly.entity_id
_entity_poly.type
_entity_poly.pdbx_seq_one_letter_code
_entity_poly.pdbx_strand_id
1 'polypeptide(L)'
;MNKKTLPPPPDFDSPEEAKNIIHFLWHKLAELEDRLNQNSRNSSVPSSQQPLHNKAKNTSPNRKKSGKKQGAQPGHKGHRRLPHPIEDNASVEQYLPNKTCHCGGCVIPNRKPFKRHQLFKGECSWCGEQHQAELPEHVPDVQMGPNLHSFLSVQATQHHQSIGKIQSMLKDVFQLNFS
;
A
#
# COMPACT_ATOMS: atom_id res chain seq x y z
N MET A 1 36.09 10.39 -29.69
CA MET A 1 36.31 10.05 -28.26
C MET A 1 37.39 10.99 -27.74
N ASN A 2 37.02 12.09 -27.08
CA ASN A 2 38.02 12.96 -26.44
C ASN A 2 38.58 12.23 -25.22
N LYS A 3 39.81 11.73 -25.32
CA LYS A 3 40.57 11.29 -24.14
C LYS A 3 40.81 12.56 -23.32
N LYS A 4 40.06 12.73 -22.23
CA LYS A 4 40.41 13.75 -21.23
C LYS A 4 41.81 13.43 -20.75
N THR A 5 42.77 14.27 -21.09
CA THR A 5 44.13 14.21 -20.55
C THR A 5 44.03 14.41 -19.05
N LEU A 6 44.55 13.45 -18.28
CA LEU A 6 44.62 13.56 -16.83
C LEU A 6 45.53 14.76 -16.48
N PRO A 7 45.16 15.60 -15.50
CA PRO A 7 46.07 16.63 -15.00
C PRO A 7 47.33 15.97 -14.42
N PRO A 8 48.48 16.67 -14.44
CA PRO A 8 49.68 16.17 -13.80
C PRO A 8 49.43 15.94 -12.30
N PRO A 9 50.11 14.95 -11.68
CA PRO A 9 50.01 14.74 -10.24
C PRO A 9 50.46 16.00 -9.49
N PRO A 10 49.89 16.29 -8.32
CA PRO A 10 50.34 17.39 -7.49
C PRO A 10 51.79 17.15 -7.03
N ASP A 11 52.62 18.18 -7.15
CA ASP A 11 53.94 18.21 -6.50
C ASP A 11 53.80 18.44 -5.00
N PHE A 12 54.78 17.99 -4.23
CA PHE A 12 54.82 18.14 -2.78
C PHE A 12 56.25 18.40 -2.30
N ASP A 13 56.40 19.31 -1.33
CA ASP A 13 57.71 19.76 -0.84
C ASP A 13 58.12 19.05 0.47
N SER A 14 57.18 18.35 1.12
CA SER A 14 57.38 17.68 2.41
C SER A 14 56.66 16.32 2.51
N PRO A 15 57.22 15.34 3.27
CA PRO A 15 56.55 14.06 3.53
C PRO A 15 55.23 14.19 4.31
N GLU A 16 55.02 15.27 5.06
CA GLU A 16 53.75 15.53 5.75
C GLU A 16 52.66 15.98 4.77
N GLU A 17 53.03 16.83 3.81
CA GLU A 17 52.14 17.27 2.73
C GLU A 17 51.72 16.10 1.85
N ALA A 18 52.66 15.20 1.54
CA ALA A 18 52.38 13.98 0.79
C ALA A 18 51.29 13.12 1.49
N LYS A 19 51.35 12.96 2.81
CA LYS A 19 50.35 12.20 3.59
C LYS A 19 48.97 12.86 3.52
N ASN A 20 48.91 14.19 3.64
CA ASN A 20 47.65 14.94 3.56
C ASN A 20 47.01 14.82 2.17
N ILE A 21 47.83 14.90 1.11
CA ILE A 21 47.38 14.71 -0.27
C ILE A 21 46.85 13.29 -0.47
N ILE A 22 47.56 12.26 0.01
CA ILE A 22 47.12 10.87 -0.07
C ILE A 22 45.76 10.69 0.62
N HIS A 23 45.60 11.22 1.83
CA HIS A 23 44.35 11.09 2.58
C HIS A 23 43.19 11.81 1.88
N PHE A 24 43.44 13.01 1.33
CA PHE A 24 42.45 13.76 0.55
C PHE A 24 42.03 13.01 -0.72
N LEU A 25 43.00 12.49 -1.48
CA LEU A 25 42.74 11.72 -2.71
C LEU A 25 42.00 10.42 -2.40
N TRP A 26 42.35 9.73 -1.31
CA TRP A 26 41.67 8.51 -0.89
C TRP A 26 40.21 8.79 -0.51
N HIS A 27 39.95 9.85 0.26
CA HIS A 27 38.59 10.26 0.58
C HIS A 27 37.79 10.64 -0.67
N LYS A 28 38.44 11.32 -1.63
CA LYS A 28 37.81 11.64 -2.92
C LYS A 28 37.52 10.40 -3.76
N LEU A 29 38.42 9.42 -3.77
CA LEU A 29 38.20 8.14 -4.45
C LEU A 29 37.01 7.41 -3.84
N ALA A 30 36.97 7.29 -2.50
CA ALA A 30 35.85 6.66 -1.80
C ALA A 30 34.51 7.37 -2.11
N GLU A 31 34.48 8.71 -2.05
CA GLU A 31 33.27 9.50 -2.40
C GLU A 31 32.81 9.25 -3.85
N LEU A 32 33.75 9.19 -4.79
CA LEU A 32 33.45 8.95 -6.21
C LEU A 32 33.00 7.51 -6.46
N GLU A 33 33.62 6.53 -5.81
CA GLU A 33 33.24 5.13 -5.86
C GLU A 33 31.84 4.91 -5.27
N ASP A 34 31.53 5.54 -4.13
CA ASP A 34 30.20 5.52 -3.53
C ASP A 34 29.15 6.12 -4.48
N ARG A 35 29.45 7.28 -5.08
CA ARG A 35 28.56 7.90 -6.08
C ARG A 35 28.36 7.01 -7.31
N LEU A 36 29.38 6.27 -7.75
CA LEU A 36 29.26 5.33 -8.85
C LEU A 36 28.45 4.08 -8.47
N ASN A 37 28.54 3.62 -7.22
CA ASN A 37 27.83 2.46 -6.70
C ASN A 37 26.37 2.73 -6.31
N GLN A 38 25.96 3.99 -6.20
CA GLN A 38 24.56 4.35 -5.94
C GLN A 38 23.66 4.02 -7.13
N ASN A 39 22.62 3.22 -6.88
CA ASN A 39 21.58 2.88 -7.83
C ASN A 39 20.18 2.90 -7.18
N SER A 40 19.13 2.96 -8.00
CA SER A 40 17.73 2.96 -7.53
C SER A 40 17.33 1.72 -6.71
N ARG A 41 18.17 0.69 -6.65
CA ARG A 41 17.96 -0.50 -5.81
C ARG A 41 18.58 -0.37 -4.42
N ASN A 42 19.57 0.50 -4.20
CA ASN A 42 20.29 0.58 -2.93
C ASN A 42 20.23 1.95 -2.24
N SER A 43 19.78 3.03 -2.90
CA SER A 43 19.92 4.39 -2.35
C SER A 43 18.64 5.22 -2.20
N SER A 44 17.44 4.64 -2.33
CA SER A 44 16.16 5.37 -2.24
C SER A 44 16.04 6.58 -3.18
N VAL A 45 16.96 6.75 -4.13
CA VAL A 45 16.94 7.80 -5.15
C VAL A 45 15.96 7.38 -6.26
N PRO A 46 14.96 8.21 -6.59
CA PRO A 46 14.00 7.90 -7.64
C PRO A 46 14.69 7.60 -8.97
N SER A 47 14.18 6.61 -9.71
CA SER A 47 14.72 6.21 -11.02
C SER A 47 14.80 7.36 -12.04
N SER A 48 14.01 8.43 -11.86
CA SER A 48 14.00 9.63 -12.69
C SER A 48 15.22 10.54 -12.50
N GLN A 49 15.87 10.48 -11.34
CA GLN A 49 17.03 11.31 -10.98
C GLN A 49 18.37 10.58 -11.12
N GLN A 50 18.36 9.30 -11.55
CA GLN A 50 19.60 8.56 -11.77
C GLN A 50 20.38 9.09 -12.98
N PRO A 51 21.70 9.35 -12.84
CA PRO A 51 22.58 9.66 -13.97
C PRO A 51 22.48 8.57 -15.05
N LEU A 52 22.44 8.97 -16.34
CA LEU A 52 22.29 8.04 -17.48
C LEU A 52 23.31 6.89 -17.49
N HIS A 53 24.50 7.12 -16.94
CA HIS A 53 25.56 6.11 -16.79
C HIS A 53 25.22 5.02 -15.75
N ASN A 54 24.52 5.38 -14.67
CA ASN A 54 24.15 4.50 -13.54
C ASN A 54 22.70 4.05 -13.59
N LYS A 55 21.96 4.39 -14.65
CA LYS A 55 20.75 3.64 -15.00
C LYS A 55 21.23 2.20 -15.15
N ALA A 56 20.84 1.36 -14.20
CA ALA A 56 21.05 -0.08 -14.32
C ALA A 56 20.64 -0.42 -15.74
N LYS A 57 21.60 -0.83 -16.60
CA LYS A 57 21.29 -1.28 -17.95
C LYS A 57 20.21 -2.31 -17.73
N ASN A 58 18.98 -1.99 -18.12
CA ASN A 58 17.80 -2.82 -17.90
C ASN A 58 18.23 -4.24 -18.26
N THR A 59 18.52 -5.04 -17.24
CA THR A 59 19.14 -6.36 -17.42
C THR A 59 17.99 -7.30 -17.68
N SER A 60 17.35 -7.05 -18.82
CA SER A 60 16.42 -7.89 -19.53
C SER A 60 15.96 -7.14 -20.80
N PRO A 61 16.81 -6.98 -21.83
CA PRO A 61 16.29 -6.71 -23.17
C PRO A 61 15.62 -7.95 -23.78
N ASN A 62 15.80 -9.14 -23.19
CA ASN A 62 15.40 -10.41 -23.76
C ASN A 62 14.23 -11.14 -23.06
N ARG A 63 13.51 -10.49 -22.14
CA ARG A 63 12.24 -11.07 -21.70
C ARG A 63 11.21 -10.84 -22.80
N LYS A 64 10.95 -11.90 -23.57
CA LYS A 64 9.83 -11.94 -24.52
C LYS A 64 8.59 -11.43 -23.82
N LYS A 65 7.88 -10.48 -24.45
CA LYS A 65 6.61 -9.95 -23.91
C LYS A 65 5.70 -11.15 -23.69
N SER A 66 5.20 -11.29 -22.46
CA SER A 66 4.46 -12.46 -22.03
C SER A 66 3.18 -12.72 -22.85
N GLY A 67 2.73 -11.79 -23.70
CA GLY A 67 1.45 -11.83 -24.41
C GLY A 67 0.21 -11.76 -23.49
N LYS A 68 0.40 -12.03 -22.19
CA LYS A 68 -0.61 -11.98 -21.14
C LYS A 68 -1.08 -10.55 -20.92
N LYS A 69 -2.41 -10.38 -20.85
CA LYS A 69 -3.03 -9.12 -20.44
C LYS A 69 -2.61 -8.79 -19.00
N GLN A 70 -2.42 -7.51 -18.68
CA GLN A 70 -2.24 -7.08 -17.29
C GLN A 70 -3.48 -7.46 -16.46
N GLY A 71 -3.26 -7.93 -15.23
CA GLY A 71 -4.32 -8.39 -14.31
C GLY A 71 -4.36 -9.90 -14.09
N ALA A 72 -5.35 -10.34 -13.31
CA ALA A 72 -5.58 -11.74 -13.00
C ALA A 72 -5.83 -12.53 -14.31
N GLN A 73 -5.04 -13.59 -14.54
CA GLN A 73 -5.19 -14.41 -15.74
C GLN A 73 -6.45 -15.28 -15.65
N PRO A 74 -7.05 -15.68 -16.79
CA PRO A 74 -8.13 -16.66 -16.82
C PRO A 74 -7.76 -17.92 -16.01
N GLY A 75 -8.62 -18.31 -15.06
CA GLY A 75 -8.37 -19.42 -14.13
C GLY A 75 -7.84 -19.01 -12.74
N HIS A 76 -7.47 -17.73 -12.52
CA HIS A 76 -7.20 -17.25 -11.16
C HIS A 76 -8.49 -17.24 -10.33
N LYS A 77 -8.48 -17.96 -9.20
CA LYS A 77 -9.52 -17.84 -8.19
C LYS A 77 -9.51 -16.41 -7.66
N GLY A 78 -10.63 -15.69 -7.86
CA GLY A 78 -10.79 -14.35 -7.34
C GLY A 78 -10.69 -14.37 -5.81
N HIS A 79 -9.81 -13.54 -5.27
CA HIS A 79 -9.75 -13.32 -3.84
C HIS A 79 -10.78 -12.24 -3.50
N ARG A 80 -11.90 -12.65 -2.91
CA ARG A 80 -12.90 -11.72 -2.35
C ARG A 80 -12.91 -11.86 -0.85
N ARG A 81 -13.11 -10.74 -0.15
CA ARG A 81 -13.35 -10.78 1.30
C ARG A 81 -14.69 -11.48 1.53
N LEU A 82 -14.69 -12.51 2.35
CA LEU A 82 -15.91 -13.17 2.79
C LEU A 82 -16.65 -12.25 3.78
N PRO A 83 -17.98 -12.36 3.90
CA PRO A 83 -18.71 -11.70 4.98
C PRO A 83 -18.06 -12.05 6.31
N HIS A 84 -17.86 -11.04 7.16
CA HIS A 84 -17.31 -11.28 8.50
C HIS A 84 -18.24 -12.23 9.26
N PRO A 85 -17.73 -13.31 9.86
CA PRO A 85 -18.53 -14.18 10.70
C PRO A 85 -19.07 -13.38 11.89
N ILE A 86 -20.25 -13.75 12.37
CA ILE A 86 -20.80 -13.17 13.62
C ILE A 86 -19.94 -13.78 14.74
N GLU A 87 -19.09 -12.99 15.40
CA GLU A 87 -18.30 -13.46 16.54
C GLU A 87 -19.20 -13.72 17.77
N ASP A 88 -18.80 -14.65 18.64
CA ASP A 88 -19.56 -15.02 19.86
C ASP A 88 -19.73 -13.82 20.84
N ASN A 89 -18.86 -12.82 20.74
CA ASN A 89 -18.86 -11.62 21.58
C ASN A 89 -19.51 -10.40 20.87
N ALA A 90 -20.01 -10.55 19.65
CA ALA A 90 -20.64 -9.45 18.91
C ALA A 90 -22.06 -9.18 19.44
N SER A 91 -22.30 -7.97 19.94
CA SER A 91 -23.65 -7.53 20.30
C SER A 91 -24.44 -7.23 19.02
N VAL A 92 -25.43 -8.07 18.70
CA VAL A 92 -26.37 -7.82 17.61
C VAL A 92 -27.48 -6.92 18.12
N GLU A 93 -27.50 -5.66 17.70
CA GLU A 93 -28.63 -4.76 17.97
C GLU A 93 -29.82 -5.14 17.08
N GLN A 94 -30.88 -5.62 17.71
CA GLN A 94 -32.12 -5.99 17.02
C GLN A 94 -33.15 -4.88 17.17
N TYR A 95 -33.52 -4.28 16.03
CA TYR A 95 -34.60 -3.30 15.96
C TYR A 95 -35.91 -4.04 15.66
N LEU A 96 -36.75 -4.18 16.68
CA LEU A 96 -38.06 -4.83 16.59
C LEU A 96 -39.17 -3.79 16.35
N PRO A 97 -40.26 -4.15 15.65
CA PRO A 97 -41.44 -3.31 15.56
C PRO A 97 -42.08 -3.12 16.95
N ASN A 98 -42.89 -2.07 17.09
CA ASN A 98 -43.65 -1.84 18.33
C ASN A 98 -44.55 -3.05 18.64
N LYS A 99 -44.64 -3.45 19.91
CA LYS A 99 -45.40 -4.63 20.37
C LYS A 99 -46.91 -4.46 20.21
N THR A 100 -47.37 -3.22 20.18
CA THR A 100 -48.78 -2.86 20.01
C THR A 100 -49.03 -2.20 18.67
N CYS A 101 -50.04 -2.70 17.97
CA CYS A 101 -50.56 -2.12 16.75
C CYS A 101 -51.46 -0.93 17.10
N HIS A 102 -51.61 0.01 16.16
CA HIS A 102 -52.49 1.16 16.31
C HIS A 102 -53.97 0.77 16.58
N CYS A 103 -54.40 -0.42 16.16
CA CYS A 103 -55.74 -0.95 16.44
C CYS A 103 -55.87 -1.64 17.82
N GLY A 104 -54.81 -1.65 18.64
CA GLY A 104 -54.76 -2.35 19.93
C GLY A 104 -54.35 -3.83 19.86
N GLY A 105 -54.15 -4.38 18.65
CA GLY A 105 -53.66 -5.75 18.45
C GLY A 105 -52.18 -5.94 18.81
N CYS A 106 -51.79 -7.18 19.10
CA CYS A 106 -50.40 -7.54 19.38
C CYS A 106 -49.61 -7.76 18.07
N VAL A 107 -48.42 -7.18 17.96
CA VAL A 107 -47.51 -7.36 16.82
C VAL A 107 -46.49 -8.44 17.15
N ILE A 108 -46.51 -9.53 16.38
CA ILE A 108 -45.58 -10.64 16.53
C ILE A 108 -44.43 -10.45 15.53
N PRO A 109 -43.20 -10.17 15.99
CA PRO A 109 -42.07 -9.99 15.09
C PRO A 109 -41.62 -11.32 14.47
N ASN A 110 -41.18 -11.26 13.20
CA ASN A 110 -40.60 -12.42 12.52
C ASN A 110 -39.26 -12.82 13.16
N ARG A 111 -39.02 -14.15 13.24
CA ARG A 111 -37.81 -14.72 13.86
C ARG A 111 -36.52 -14.49 13.07
N LYS A 112 -36.63 -14.19 11.77
CA LYS A 112 -35.49 -13.87 10.90
C LYS A 112 -35.53 -12.39 10.55
N PRO A 113 -34.38 -11.68 10.54
CA PRO A 113 -34.35 -10.28 10.15
C PRO A 113 -34.80 -10.15 8.69
N PHE A 114 -35.76 -9.26 8.45
CA PHE A 114 -36.23 -8.98 7.10
C PHE A 114 -35.22 -8.14 6.29
N LYS A 115 -34.39 -7.32 6.96
CA LYS A 115 -33.47 -6.40 6.29
C LYS A 115 -32.02 -6.56 6.75
N ARG A 116 -31.12 -6.69 5.77
CA ARG A 116 -29.66 -6.60 5.89
C ARG A 116 -29.23 -5.53 4.88
N HIS A 117 -28.42 -4.54 5.30
CA HIS A 117 -27.96 -3.51 4.36
C HIS A 117 -26.94 -4.13 3.39
N GLN A 118 -27.34 -4.22 2.12
CA GLN A 118 -26.55 -4.74 1.01
C GLN A 118 -26.66 -3.74 -0.15
N LEU A 119 -25.51 -3.28 -0.67
CA LEU A 119 -25.47 -2.41 -1.84
C LEU A 119 -25.38 -3.24 -3.11
N PHE A 120 -26.19 -2.91 -4.11
CA PHE A 120 -26.20 -3.56 -5.41
C PHE A 120 -25.85 -2.54 -6.52
N LYS A 121 -25.26 -3.03 -7.61
CA LYS A 121 -24.98 -2.26 -8.84
C LYS A 121 -25.82 -2.82 -9.99
N GLY A 122 -26.18 -1.97 -10.95
CA GLY A 122 -26.91 -2.35 -12.16
C GLY A 122 -26.56 -1.45 -13.34
N GLU A 123 -26.98 -1.85 -14.53
CA GLU A 123 -26.75 -1.13 -15.79
C GLU A 123 -28.09 -0.80 -16.45
N CYS A 124 -28.22 0.41 -17.00
CA CYS A 124 -29.38 0.80 -17.79
C CYS A 124 -29.39 0.03 -19.11
N SER A 125 -30.43 -0.77 -19.34
CA SER A 125 -30.56 -1.61 -20.53
C SER A 125 -30.71 -0.85 -21.85
N TRP A 126 -30.83 0.49 -21.82
CA TRP A 126 -31.06 1.31 -23.00
C TRP A 126 -29.86 2.22 -23.35
N CYS A 127 -29.22 2.83 -22.35
CA CYS A 127 -28.06 3.70 -22.56
C CYS A 127 -26.75 3.15 -21.99
N GLY A 128 -26.79 2.06 -21.21
CA GLY A 128 -25.61 1.45 -20.58
C GLY A 128 -25.11 2.15 -19.31
N GLU A 129 -25.82 3.17 -18.82
CA GLU A 129 -25.42 3.93 -17.63
C GLU A 129 -25.42 3.06 -16.38
N GLN A 130 -24.40 3.19 -15.52
CA GLN A 130 -24.27 2.38 -14.32
C GLN A 130 -24.97 3.04 -13.13
N HIS A 131 -25.71 2.26 -12.36
CA HIS A 131 -26.43 2.70 -11.16
C HIS A 131 -25.98 1.90 -9.94
N GLN A 132 -25.94 2.55 -8.77
CA GLN A 132 -25.57 1.93 -7.50
C GLN A 132 -26.54 2.37 -6.39
N ALA A 133 -26.89 1.45 -5.48
CA ALA A 133 -27.67 1.78 -4.29
C ALA A 133 -26.84 2.52 -3.23
N GLU A 134 -27.48 3.39 -2.44
CA GLU A 134 -26.87 4.15 -1.34
C GLU A 134 -27.15 3.49 0.02
N LEU A 135 -26.22 3.66 0.98
CA LEU A 135 -26.41 3.24 2.38
C LEU A 135 -27.23 4.28 3.14
N PRO A 136 -28.03 3.88 4.15
CA PRO A 136 -28.66 4.86 5.05
C PRO A 136 -27.62 5.76 5.72
N GLU A 137 -27.97 7.03 5.98
CA GLU A 137 -27.04 8.04 6.54
C GLU A 137 -26.32 7.61 7.82
N HIS A 138 -26.94 6.77 8.64
CA HIS A 138 -26.37 6.27 9.90
C HIS A 138 -25.44 5.07 9.73
N VAL A 139 -25.31 4.53 8.51
CA VAL A 139 -24.41 3.40 8.19
C VAL A 139 -23.19 3.93 7.45
N PRO A 140 -22.01 3.96 8.07
CA PRO A 140 -20.80 4.42 7.38
C PRO A 140 -20.46 3.49 6.21
N ASP A 141 -20.11 4.09 5.07
CA ASP A 141 -19.69 3.38 3.84
C ASP A 141 -18.21 2.92 3.88
N VAL A 142 -17.53 3.17 5.00
CA VAL A 142 -16.13 2.77 5.20
C VAL A 142 -16.04 1.61 6.19
N GLN A 143 -15.19 0.63 5.86
CA GLN A 143 -14.95 -0.54 6.70
C GLN A 143 -14.36 -0.15 8.07
N MET A 144 -13.64 0.98 8.14
CA MET A 144 -12.90 1.43 9.31
C MET A 144 -13.15 2.93 9.49
N GLY A 145 -13.42 3.34 10.72
CA GLY A 145 -13.58 4.76 11.04
C GLY A 145 -12.30 5.57 10.78
N PRO A 146 -12.41 6.91 10.63
CA PRO A 146 -11.30 7.79 10.27
C PRO A 146 -10.12 7.71 11.25
N ASN A 147 -10.39 7.51 12.54
CA ASN A 147 -9.36 7.40 13.58
C ASN A 147 -8.48 6.16 13.39
N LEU A 148 -9.12 5.00 13.16
CA LEU A 148 -8.40 3.74 12.97
C LEU A 148 -7.61 3.76 11.66
N HIS A 149 -8.18 4.34 10.60
CA HIS A 149 -7.48 4.53 9.34
C HIS A 149 -6.25 5.45 9.47
N SER A 150 -6.37 6.54 10.23
CA SER A 150 -5.26 7.46 10.48
C SER A 150 -4.12 6.79 11.24
N PHE A 151 -4.46 6.03 12.29
CA PHE A 151 -3.49 5.26 13.05
C PHE A 151 -2.75 4.24 12.17
N LEU A 152 -3.48 3.49 11.34
CA LEU A 152 -2.87 2.55 10.39
C LEU A 152 -1.89 3.23 9.44
N SER A 153 -2.26 4.41 8.95
CA SER A 153 -1.44 5.19 8.02
C SER A 153 -0.12 5.62 8.66
N VAL A 154 -0.15 6.09 9.91
CA VAL A 154 1.06 6.46 10.67
C VAL A 154 1.98 5.24 10.86
N GLN A 155 1.42 4.07 11.18
CA GLN A 155 2.21 2.85 11.38
C GLN A 155 2.89 2.37 10.11
N ALA A 156 2.21 2.45 8.97
CA ALA A 156 2.79 2.07 7.69
C ALA A 156 3.82 3.09 7.19
N THR A 157 3.55 4.39 7.37
CA THR A 157 4.35 5.46 6.73
C THR A 157 5.49 5.98 7.59
N GLN A 158 5.24 6.28 8.87
CA GLN A 158 6.26 6.85 9.76
C GLN A 158 7.05 5.76 10.48
N HIS A 159 6.37 4.68 10.88
CA HIS A 159 7.01 3.58 11.60
C HIS A 159 7.45 2.43 10.70
N HIS A 160 7.18 2.51 9.39
CA HIS A 160 7.59 1.54 8.37
C HIS A 160 7.30 0.08 8.75
N GLN A 161 6.19 -0.14 9.47
CA GLN A 161 5.81 -1.48 9.88
C GLN A 161 5.30 -2.28 8.70
N SER A 162 5.65 -3.57 8.64
CA SER A 162 5.08 -4.48 7.65
C SER A 162 3.59 -4.69 7.92
N ILE A 163 2.82 -4.98 6.87
CA ILE A 163 1.37 -5.26 6.97
C ILE A 163 1.10 -6.35 8.02
N GLY A 164 1.90 -7.42 8.05
CA GLY A 164 1.75 -8.48 9.05
C GLY A 164 1.98 -8.01 10.49
N LYS A 165 2.91 -7.07 10.70
CA LYS A 165 3.19 -6.51 12.03
C LYS A 165 2.07 -5.58 12.49
N ILE A 166 1.53 -4.80 11.56
CA ILE A 166 0.34 -3.97 11.78
C ILE A 166 -0.87 -4.85 12.11
N GLN A 167 -1.08 -5.96 11.40
CA GLN A 167 -2.16 -6.91 11.68
C GLN A 167 -2.02 -7.53 13.07
N SER A 168 -0.80 -7.97 13.46
CA SER A 168 -0.55 -8.49 14.81
C SER A 168 -0.88 -7.43 15.86
N MET A 169 -0.34 -6.21 15.71
CA MET A 169 -0.60 -5.12 16.64
C MET A 169 -2.10 -4.79 16.75
N LEU A 170 -2.83 -4.77 15.63
CA LEU A 170 -4.27 -4.54 15.65
C LEU A 170 -5.04 -5.63 16.37
N LYS A 171 -4.61 -6.88 16.22
CA LYS A 171 -5.16 -8.01 16.97
C LYS A 171 -4.83 -7.91 18.46
N ASP A 172 -3.60 -7.56 18.80
CA ASP A 172 -3.12 -7.55 20.18
C ASP A 172 -3.71 -6.37 20.98
N VAL A 173 -3.84 -5.19 20.35
CA VAL A 173 -4.28 -3.95 21.01
C VAL A 173 -5.79 -3.74 20.90
N PHE A 174 -6.37 -3.98 19.72
CA PHE A 174 -7.77 -3.67 19.44
C PHE A 174 -8.63 -4.92 19.31
N GLN A 175 -8.06 -6.12 19.37
CA GLN A 175 -8.77 -7.39 19.14
C GLN A 175 -9.45 -7.44 17.76
N LEU A 176 -8.92 -6.70 16.79
CA LEU A 176 -9.46 -6.62 15.45
C LEU A 176 -8.71 -7.54 14.48
N ASN A 177 -9.46 -8.38 13.77
CA ASN A 177 -8.92 -9.31 12.77
C ASN A 177 -9.14 -8.75 11.36
N PHE A 178 -8.04 -8.48 10.64
CA PHE A 178 -8.07 -8.00 9.25
C PHE A 178 -7.34 -8.97 8.32
N SER A 179 -7.95 -9.29 7.17
CA SER A 179 -7.35 -10.09 6.10
C SER A 179 -6.53 -9.26 5.12
#